data_AF-A0A928RSA3-F1
#
_entry.id   AF-A0A928RSA3-F1
#
_cell.length_a   1.000
_cell.length_b   1.000
_cell.length_c   1.000
_cell.angle_alpha   90.00
_cell.angle_beta   90.00
_cell.angle_gamma   90.00
#
_symmetry.space_group_name_H-M   'P 1'
#
loop_
_entity.id
_entity.type
_entity.pdbx_description
1 polymer ?
#
loop_
_entity_poly.entity_id
_entity_poly.type
_entity_poly.pdbx_seq_one_letter_code
_entity_poly.pdbx_strand_id
1 'polypeptide(L)'
;MNEVISAEQIKKLTAPILEKGFAFEYLYQKGGDSSCVYICRYKKGKDYLDWREVSGGEEINIVVYVGGAFQFPSLKYLYKKEHRAFAWKHLFKKATMAEKRAFVAGLLNKQLESGDLFGIRL
;
A
#
# COMPACT_ATOMS: atom_id res chain seq x y z
N MET A 1 6.98 3.94 -21.68
CA MET A 1 6.16 2.77 -21.28
C MET A 1 5.91 2.88 -19.79
N ASN A 2 4.69 3.18 -19.37
CA ASN A 2 4.33 3.17 -17.95
C ASN A 2 4.42 1.71 -17.48
N GLU A 3 5.23 1.45 -16.44
CA GLU A 3 5.36 0.13 -15.82
C GLU A 3 3.96 -0.36 -15.44
N VAL A 4 3.49 -1.41 -16.12
CA VAL A 4 2.25 -2.09 -15.73
C VAL A 4 2.43 -2.55 -14.29
N ILE A 5 1.50 -2.16 -13.43
CA ILE A 5 1.50 -2.52 -12.02
C ILE A 5 1.43 -4.04 -11.93
N SER A 6 2.51 -4.68 -11.47
CA SER A 6 2.52 -6.12 -11.27
C SER A 6 2.01 -6.41 -9.86
N ALA A 7 0.74 -6.83 -9.77
CA ALA A 7 0.15 -7.30 -8.51
C ALA A 7 1.03 -8.35 -7.83
N GLU A 8 1.74 -9.19 -8.60
CA GLU A 8 2.71 -10.16 -8.10
C GLU A 8 3.93 -9.53 -7.42
N GLN A 9 4.45 -8.41 -7.94
CA GLN A 9 5.53 -7.68 -7.27
C GLN A 9 5.06 -7.12 -5.92
N ILE A 10 3.87 -6.50 -5.89
CA ILE A 10 3.30 -5.96 -4.66
C ILE A 10 3.07 -7.10 -3.66
N LYS A 11 2.46 -8.20 -4.10
CA LYS A 11 2.23 -9.41 -3.30
C LYS A 11 3.51 -9.95 -2.67
N LYS A 12 4.63 -9.99 -3.43
CA LYS A 12 5.95 -10.38 -2.92
C LYS A 12 6.49 -9.41 -1.87
N LEU A 13 6.43 -8.10 -2.12
CA LEU A 13 6.88 -7.08 -1.17
C LEU A 13 6.10 -7.12 0.16
N THR A 14 4.83 -7.52 0.10
CA THR A 14 3.92 -7.63 1.23
C THR A 14 3.69 -9.07 1.69
N ALA A 15 4.58 -10.02 1.34
CA ALA A 15 4.46 -11.40 1.78
C ALA A 15 4.22 -11.55 3.29
N PRO A 16 4.86 -10.74 4.18
CA PRO A 16 4.59 -10.80 5.61
C PRO A 16 3.12 -10.54 6.00
N ILE A 17 2.38 -9.74 5.23
CA ILE A 17 0.94 -9.52 5.49
C ILE A 17 0.15 -10.82 5.26
N LEU A 18 0.51 -11.59 4.24
CA LEU A 18 -0.14 -12.87 3.92
C LEU A 18 0.16 -13.92 5.00
N GLU A 19 1.38 -13.93 5.52
CA GLU A 19 1.79 -14.80 6.64
C GLU A 19 0.99 -14.52 7.93
N LYS A 20 0.40 -13.32 8.08
CA LYS A 20 -0.51 -12.95 9.18
C LYS A 20 -1.98 -13.33 8.92
N GLY A 21 -2.24 -14.20 7.94
CA GLY A 21 -3.55 -14.77 7.65
C GLY A 21 -4.47 -13.87 6.83
N PHE A 22 -3.93 -12.88 6.12
CA PHE A 22 -4.70 -12.07 5.18
C PHE A 22 -4.80 -12.76 3.82
N ALA A 23 -5.99 -12.76 3.23
CA ALA A 23 -6.22 -13.17 1.86
C ALA A 23 -5.87 -12.02 0.89
N PHE A 24 -5.24 -12.35 -0.24
CA PHE A 24 -4.89 -11.37 -1.27
C PHE A 24 -5.91 -11.39 -2.41
N GLU A 25 -6.42 -10.21 -2.76
CA GLU A 25 -7.29 -9.99 -3.91
C GLU A 25 -6.70 -8.87 -4.78
N TYR A 26 -6.73 -9.05 -6.10
CA TYR A 26 -6.37 -7.99 -7.05
C TYR A 26 -7.64 -7.51 -7.76
N LEU A 27 -7.93 -6.22 -7.63
CA LEU A 27 -9.09 -5.58 -8.22
C LEU A 27 -8.64 -4.45 -9.15
N TYR A 28 -9.50 -4.15 -10.12
CA TYR A 28 -9.32 -3.09 -11.08
C TYR A 28 -10.60 -2.26 -11.16
N GLN A 29 -10.47 -0.94 -10.98
CA GLN A 29 -11.58 -0.01 -11.06
C GLN A 29 -11.30 1.05 -12.13
N LYS A 30 -12.14 1.13 -13.15
CA LYS A 30 -12.04 2.16 -14.20
C LYS A 30 -12.90 3.37 -13.81
N GLY A 31 -12.28 4.55 -13.72
CA GLY A 31 -12.96 5.83 -13.57
C GLY A 31 -13.62 6.28 -14.88
N GLY A 32 -14.59 7.19 -14.78
CA GLY A 32 -15.29 7.75 -15.94
C GLY A 32 -14.40 8.62 -16.84
N ASP A 33 -13.28 9.12 -16.31
CA ASP A 33 -12.30 10.01 -16.94
C ASP A 33 -11.10 9.28 -17.56
N SER A 34 -11.24 7.99 -17.89
CA SER A 34 -10.16 7.10 -18.36
C SER A 34 -9.05 6.80 -17.35
N SER A 35 -9.11 7.37 -16.14
CA SER A 35 -8.25 6.94 -15.03
C SER A 35 -8.61 5.51 -14.62
N CYS A 36 -7.61 4.74 -14.20
CA CYS A 36 -7.81 3.38 -13.71
C CYS A 36 -7.13 3.25 -12.36
N VAL A 37 -7.79 2.66 -11.38
CA VAL A 37 -7.23 2.37 -10.07
C VAL A 37 -6.99 0.88 -9.96
N TYR A 38 -5.74 0.52 -9.73
CA TYR A 38 -5.33 -0.84 -9.43
C TYR A 38 -5.31 -1.02 -7.92
N ILE A 39 -5.97 -2.06 -7.43
CA ILE A 39 -6.17 -2.27 -6.00
C ILE A 39 -5.62 -3.64 -5.63
N CYS A 40 -4.61 -3.66 -4.77
CA CYS A 40 -4.15 -4.86 -4.09
C CYS A 40 -4.78 -4.86 -2.69
N ARG A 41 -5.75 -5.76 -2.48
CA ARG A 41 -6.54 -5.86 -1.26
C ARG A 41 -6.03 -7.01 -0.39
N TYR A 42 -5.82 -6.72 0.89
CA TYR A 42 -5.48 -7.68 1.93
C TYR A 42 -6.67 -7.78 2.88
N LYS A 43 -7.38 -8.91 2.84
CA LYS A 43 -8.64 -9.09 3.55
C LYS A 43 -8.48 -10.06 4.71
N LYS A 44 -9.11 -9.75 5.85
CA LYS A 44 -9.22 -10.64 7.00
C LYS A 44 -10.64 -10.57 7.56
N GLY A 45 -11.42 -11.61 7.29
CA GLY A 45 -12.86 -11.60 7.57
C GLY A 45 -13.58 -10.50 6.79
N LYS A 46 -14.21 -9.57 7.50
CA LYS A 46 -14.94 -8.42 6.92
C LYS A 46 -14.05 -7.19 6.71
N ASP A 47 -12.90 -7.16 7.38
CA ASP A 47 -11.98 -6.02 7.35
C ASP A 47 -10.95 -6.21 6.24
N TYR A 48 -10.44 -5.10 5.70
CA TYR A 48 -9.43 -5.14 4.64
C TYR A 48 -8.57 -3.88 4.57
N LEU A 49 -7.36 -4.05 4.04
CA LEU A 49 -6.50 -2.96 3.59
C LEU A 49 -6.40 -2.99 2.07
N ASP A 50 -6.67 -1.85 1.44
CA ASP A 50 -6.48 -1.61 0.02
C ASP A 50 -5.20 -0.79 -0.20
N TRP A 51 -4.25 -1.37 -0.91
CA TRP A 51 -3.20 -0.65 -1.59
C TRP A 51 -3.72 -0.19 -2.95
N ARG A 52 -3.76 1.12 -3.19
CA ARG A 52 -4.32 1.71 -4.42
C ARG A 52 -3.27 2.49 -5.19
N GLU A 53 -3.13 2.17 -6.47
CA GLU A 53 -2.30 2.92 -7.41
C GLU A 53 -3.15 3.38 -8.60
N VAL A 54 -3.02 4.66 -8.96
CA VAL A 54 -3.72 5.24 -10.12
C VAL A 54 -2.85 5.07 -11.36
N SER A 55 -3.45 4.65 -12.48
CA SER A 55 -2.80 4.53 -13.79
C SER A 55 -2.22 5.87 -14.22
N GLY A 56 -0.93 5.89 -14.58
CA GLY A 56 -0.19 7.11 -14.92
C GLY A 56 0.08 8.04 -13.72
N GLY A 57 -0.43 7.70 -12.53
CA GLY A 57 -0.12 8.36 -11.28
C GLY A 57 1.16 7.80 -10.66
N GLU A 58 1.74 8.56 -9.74
CA GLU A 58 2.92 8.14 -9.00
C GLU A 58 2.71 8.05 -7.49
N GLU A 59 1.43 8.05 -7.08
CA GLU A 59 1.00 8.01 -5.70
C GLU A 59 0.42 6.64 -5.37
N ILE A 60 0.77 6.16 -4.18
CA ILE A 60 0.23 4.95 -3.57
C ILE A 60 -0.62 5.39 -2.40
N ASN A 61 -1.89 5.03 -2.42
CA ASN A 61 -2.84 5.35 -1.35
C ASN A 61 -3.20 4.09 -0.57
N ILE A 62 -3.21 4.21 0.76
CA ILE A 62 -3.66 3.15 1.65
C ILE A 62 -5.04 3.49 2.18
N VAL A 63 -5.99 2.59 1.95
CA VAL A 63 -7.35 2.70 2.45
C VAL A 63 -7.63 1.47 3.30
N VAL A 64 -8.12 1.66 4.52
CA VAL A 64 -8.40 0.56 5.44
C VAL A 64 -9.89 0.58 5.74
N TYR A 65 -10.53 -0.58 5.66
CA TYR A 65 -11.89 -0.78 6.13
C TYR A 65 -11.84 -1.70 7.34
N VAL A 66 -12.22 -1.17 8.50
CA VAL A 66 -12.15 -1.89 9.77
C VAL A 66 -13.35 -1.54 10.63
N GLY A 67 -14.03 -2.57 11.16
CA GLY A 67 -15.15 -2.37 12.08
C GLY A 67 -16.35 -1.64 11.48
N GLY A 68 -16.54 -1.72 10.15
CA GLY A 68 -17.64 -1.06 9.46
C GLY A 68 -17.36 0.36 8.96
N ALA A 69 -16.14 0.88 9.13
CA ALA A 69 -15.77 2.23 8.75
C ALA A 69 -14.50 2.27 7.89
N PHE A 70 -14.44 3.25 6.98
CA PHE A 70 -13.25 3.57 6.23
C PHE A 70 -12.29 4.45 7.05
N GLN A 71 -11.01 4.10 7.00
CA GLN A 71 -9.90 4.83 7.57
C GLN A 71 -8.86 5.09 6.49
N PHE A 72 -8.19 6.24 6.57
CA PHE A 72 -7.21 6.69 5.60
C PHE A 72 -5.89 6.99 6.34
N PRO A 73 -5.15 5.96 6.76
CA PRO A 73 -3.94 6.14 7.56
C PRO A 73 -2.90 6.92 6.74
N SER A 74 -2.51 8.08 7.26
CA SER A 74 -1.43 8.86 6.64
C SER A 74 -0.08 8.27 7.02
N LEU A 75 0.46 7.41 6.16
CA LEU A 75 1.78 6.79 6.36
C LEU A 75 2.86 7.84 6.61
N LYS A 76 2.75 9.01 5.96
CA LYS A 76 3.67 10.15 6.16
C LYS A 76 3.68 10.67 7.59
N TYR A 77 2.52 10.73 8.24
CA TYR A 77 2.41 11.21 9.61
C TYR A 77 2.74 10.12 10.64
N LEU A 78 2.42 8.87 10.35
CA LEU A 78 2.72 7.72 11.21
C LEU A 78 4.22 7.39 11.21
N TYR A 79 4.88 7.47 10.05
CA TYR A 79 6.28 7.07 9.85
C TYR A 79 7.15 8.24 9.37
N LYS A 80 7.10 9.36 10.12
CA LYS A 80 7.82 10.60 9.78
C LYS A 80 9.33 10.38 9.60
N LYS A 81 9.95 9.52 10.41
CA LYS A 81 11.41 9.29 10.38
C LYS A 81 11.81 8.59 9.08
N GLU A 82 11.06 7.57 8.71
CA GLU A 82 11.23 6.76 7.51
C GLU A 82 11.00 7.60 6.26
N HIS A 83 9.93 8.42 6.26
CA HIS A 83 9.65 9.34 5.16
C HIS A 83 10.75 10.40 4.99
N ARG A 84 11.31 10.92 6.09
CA ARG A 84 12.46 11.83 6.00
C ARG A 84 13.67 11.10 5.42
N ALA A 85 14.04 9.95 5.94
CA ALA A 85 15.17 9.18 5.44
C ALA A 85 15.03 8.84 3.94
N PHE A 86 13.84 8.45 3.52
CA PHE A 86 13.52 8.22 2.11
C PHE A 86 13.67 9.50 1.27
N ALA A 87 13.12 10.63 1.74
CA ALA A 87 13.28 11.91 1.07
C ALA A 87 14.75 12.32 0.92
N TRP A 88 15.56 12.16 1.98
CA TRP A 88 17.00 12.44 1.96
C TRP A 88 17.75 11.61 0.92
N LYS A 89 17.43 10.31 0.80
CA LYS A 89 18.00 9.42 -0.20
C LYS A 89 17.67 9.84 -1.65
N HIS A 90 16.54 10.52 -1.84
CA HIS A 90 16.00 10.90 -3.15
C HIS A 90 16.04 12.40 -3.43
N LEU A 91 16.87 13.18 -2.71
CA LEU A 91 16.98 14.63 -2.89
C LEU A 91 17.42 15.04 -4.29
N PHE A 92 18.36 14.29 -4.88
CA PHE A 92 18.95 14.62 -6.19
C PHE A 92 18.40 13.76 -7.34
N LYS A 93 17.61 12.73 -7.03
CA LYS A 93 17.01 11.83 -8.01
C LYS A 93 15.65 11.37 -7.54
N LYS A 94 14.64 11.61 -8.38
CA LYS A 94 13.27 11.16 -8.15
C LYS A 94 13.23 9.64 -7.94
N ALA A 95 12.54 9.23 -6.88
CA ALA A 95 12.32 7.82 -6.59
C ALA A 95 11.51 7.16 -7.72
N THR A 96 11.96 5.98 -8.14
CA THR A 96 11.22 5.13 -9.08
C THR A 96 9.95 4.56 -8.44
N MET A 97 9.01 4.08 -9.25
CA MET A 97 7.82 3.40 -8.71
C MET A 97 8.17 2.14 -7.94
N ALA A 98 9.16 1.37 -8.40
CA ALA A 98 9.68 0.21 -7.66
C ALA A 98 10.18 0.60 -6.26
N GLU A 99 10.95 1.70 -6.14
CA GLU A 99 11.43 2.20 -4.84
C GLU A 99 10.29 2.71 -3.95
N LYS A 100 9.32 3.43 -4.52
CA LYS A 100 8.12 3.87 -3.79
C LYS A 100 7.30 2.69 -3.27
N ARG A 101 7.08 1.65 -4.08
CA ARG A 101 6.40 0.41 -3.68
C ARG A 101 7.17 -0.30 -2.58
N ALA A 102 8.48 -0.49 -2.74
CA ALA A 102 9.31 -1.11 -1.70
C ALA A 102 9.24 -0.33 -0.38
N PHE A 103 9.26 1.00 -0.46
CA PHE A 103 9.15 1.87 0.71
C PHE A 103 7.80 1.72 1.41
N VAL A 104 6.68 1.83 0.69
CA VAL A 104 5.34 1.69 1.29
C VAL A 104 5.13 0.28 1.86
N ALA A 105 5.55 -0.76 1.16
CA ALA A 105 5.47 -2.14 1.68
C ALA A 105 6.29 -2.31 2.96
N GLY A 106 7.47 -1.68 3.04
CA GLY A 106 8.27 -1.63 4.27
C GLY A 106 7.52 -0.98 5.44
N LEU A 107 6.78 0.11 5.20
CA LEU A 107 5.96 0.75 6.24
C LEU A 107 4.79 -0.14 6.68
N LEU A 108 4.13 -0.83 5.75
CA LEU A 108 3.07 -1.79 6.08
C LEU A 108 3.60 -2.96 6.91
N ASN A 109 4.74 -3.52 6.51
CA ASN A 109 5.38 -4.62 7.25
C ASN A 109 5.81 -4.15 8.64
N LYS A 110 6.28 -2.90 8.78
CA LYS A 110 6.57 -2.30 10.08
C LYS A 110 5.31 -2.12 10.93
N GLN A 111 4.16 -1.79 10.35
CA GLN A 111 2.89 -1.74 11.10
C GLN A 111 2.58 -3.09 11.73
N LEU A 112 2.88 -4.21 11.05
CA LEU A 112 2.63 -5.53 11.61
C LEU A 112 3.38 -5.78 12.93
N GLU A 113 4.51 -5.09 13.18
CA GLU A 113 5.25 -5.20 14.43
C GLU A 113 4.46 -4.66 15.63
N SER A 114 3.48 -3.75 15.41
CA SER A 114 2.60 -3.25 16.47
C SER A 114 1.41 -4.17 16.79
N GLY A 115 1.31 -5.33 16.12
CA GLY A 115 0.26 -6.32 16.40
C GLY A 115 -1.08 -6.08 15.69
N ASP A 116 -1.14 -5.09 14.80
CA ASP A 116 -2.29 -4.85 13.92
C ASP A 116 -1.83 -4.38 12.53
N LEU A 117 -2.78 -4.27 11.60
CA LEU A 117 -2.62 -3.57 10.34
C LEU A 117 -3.63 -2.41 10.28
N PHE A 118 -3.30 -1.33 11.00
CA PHE A 118 -4.16 -0.15 11.20
C PHE A 118 -5.53 -0.52 11.78
N GLY A 119 -5.51 -1.24 12.90
CA GLY A 119 -6.69 -1.69 13.62
C GLY A 119 -7.23 -3.07 13.19
N ILE A 120 -6.79 -3.61 12.05
CA ILE A 120 -7.11 -5.01 11.70
C ILE A 120 -6.16 -5.94 12.47
N ARG A 121 -6.71 -6.76 13.38
CA ARG A 121 -5.90 -7.62 14.26
C ARG A 121 -5.19 -8.75 13.50
N LEU A 122 -3.92 -8.99 13.86
CA LEU A 122 -3.08 -10.09 13.31
C LEU A 122 -3.45 -11.46 13.85
#